data_AF-A0A4Q3T636-F1
#
_entry.id   AF-A0A4Q3T636-F1
#
_cell.length_a   1.000
_cell.length_b   1.000
_cell.length_c   1.000
_cell.angle_alpha   90.00
_cell.angle_beta   90.00
_cell.angle_gamma   90.00
#
_symmetry.space_group_name_H-M   'P 1'
#
loop_
_entity.id
_entity.type
_entity.pdbx_description
1 polymer ?
#
loop_
_entity_poly.entity_id
_entity_poly.type
_entity_poly.pdbx_seq_one_letter_code
_entity_poly.pdbx_strand_id
1 'polypeptide(L)'
;MRKGVILVGKGCEARALDRAAEARRVDTGSEWRLARVGDLTLAELASQAPDVILAVTDDPRDVVDVYGLRAKTAWDLSGLSADRVAVLLGTASDAAVLKQAIACAQAYVEVDRAVADQIEDAFFVGLSVQALGPALRALANQTVVILGAGLGNMVYGASMLRWISERIGAPVDLIIHDRFDFGVSLFANAPWLNAVYPGYEFAVGRHYAQVVNSITAGALRPPFSADRSFSLNRDYSYNEEGRFIHETRVNFLGLTDAFGAGPILDVANERVGRRLGDRRSGAEGVGQTQEVDARLVDETALFVVAVVAVQRE
;
A
#
# COMPACT_ATOMS: atom_id res chain seq x y z
N MET A 1 -24.28 5.97 8.17
CA MET A 1 -23.93 4.56 8.37
C MET A 1 -23.44 4.03 7.03
N ARG A 2 -22.27 3.40 6.97
CA ARG A 2 -21.74 2.86 5.71
C ARG A 2 -22.47 1.57 5.34
N LYS A 3 -22.57 1.25 4.06
CA LYS A 3 -23.16 0.00 3.56
C LYS A 3 -22.07 -0.93 3.06
N GLY A 4 -21.91 -2.06 3.72
CA GLY A 4 -21.00 -3.12 3.30
C GLY A 4 -21.78 -4.24 2.60
N VAL A 5 -21.25 -4.75 1.49
CA VAL A 5 -21.81 -5.94 0.84
C VAL A 5 -20.72 -7.01 0.71
N ILE A 6 -21.08 -8.24 1.03
CA ILE A 6 -20.24 -9.41 0.78
C ILE A 6 -20.79 -10.07 -0.47
N LEU A 7 -20.02 -9.97 -1.54
CA LEU A 7 -20.29 -10.62 -2.80
C LEU A 7 -19.80 -12.06 -2.71
N VAL A 8 -20.69 -13.01 -2.95
CA VAL A 8 -20.43 -14.45 -2.82
C VAL A 8 -20.38 -15.06 -4.20
N GLY A 9 -19.17 -15.44 -4.64
CA GLY A 9 -18.97 -16.24 -5.85
C GLY A 9 -19.62 -17.61 -5.71
N LYS A 10 -19.84 -18.27 -6.86
CA LYS A 10 -20.47 -19.59 -6.91
C LYS A 10 -19.65 -20.60 -6.10
N GLY A 11 -20.28 -21.34 -5.19
CA GLY A 11 -19.60 -22.36 -4.37
C GLY A 11 -18.78 -21.80 -3.20
N CYS A 12 -18.86 -20.50 -2.92
CA CYS A 12 -18.14 -19.83 -1.82
C CYS A 12 -19.03 -19.55 -0.59
N GLU A 13 -20.22 -20.15 -0.50
CA GLU A 13 -21.27 -19.75 0.45
C GLU A 13 -20.87 -19.91 1.91
N ALA A 14 -20.23 -21.03 2.27
CA ALA A 14 -19.78 -21.28 3.64
C ALA A 14 -18.73 -20.24 4.08
N ARG A 15 -17.70 -20.01 3.24
CA ARG A 15 -16.66 -19.01 3.50
C ARG A 15 -17.24 -17.60 3.62
N ALA A 16 -18.15 -17.23 2.74
CA ALA A 16 -18.77 -15.92 2.78
C ALA A 16 -19.59 -15.68 4.06
N LEU A 17 -20.24 -16.70 4.60
CA LEU A 17 -20.95 -16.61 5.88
C LEU A 17 -19.97 -16.37 7.04
N ASP A 18 -18.84 -17.07 7.05
CA ASP A 18 -17.79 -16.88 8.06
C ASP A 18 -17.21 -15.46 7.97
N ARG A 19 -16.90 -14.99 6.75
CA ARG A 19 -16.44 -13.62 6.51
C ARG A 19 -17.46 -12.57 6.91
N ALA A 20 -18.75 -12.83 6.73
CA ALA A 20 -19.80 -11.93 7.19
C ALA A 20 -19.84 -11.80 8.71
N ALA A 21 -19.67 -12.91 9.42
CA ALA A 21 -19.60 -12.90 10.87
C ALA A 21 -18.35 -12.14 11.35
N GLU A 22 -17.21 -12.33 10.69
CA GLU A 22 -15.96 -11.65 11.02
C GLU A 22 -16.02 -10.15 10.70
N ALA A 23 -16.47 -9.76 9.51
CA ALA A 23 -16.59 -8.37 9.08
C ALA A 23 -17.44 -7.54 10.05
N ARG A 24 -18.56 -8.10 10.54
CA ARG A 24 -19.44 -7.46 11.54
C ARG A 24 -18.77 -7.23 12.90
N ARG A 25 -17.75 -8.01 13.25
CA ARG A 25 -16.97 -7.83 14.49
C ARG A 25 -15.88 -6.78 14.33
N VAL A 26 -15.29 -6.69 13.15
CA VAL A 26 -14.14 -5.81 12.89
C VAL A 26 -14.56 -4.41 12.46
N ASP A 27 -15.60 -4.32 11.66
CA ASP A 27 -16.14 -3.05 11.17
C ASP A 27 -17.36 -2.64 12.00
N THR A 28 -17.16 -1.67 12.88
CA THR A 28 -18.21 -1.15 13.77
C THR A 28 -19.10 -0.10 13.10
N GLY A 29 -18.83 0.27 11.85
CA GLY A 29 -19.49 1.40 11.17
C GLY A 29 -20.36 1.04 9.96
N SER A 30 -20.27 -0.20 9.46
CA SER A 30 -21.01 -0.64 8.27
C SER A 30 -22.07 -1.70 8.57
N GLU A 31 -23.22 -1.59 7.91
CA GLU A 31 -24.22 -2.66 7.86
C GLU A 31 -23.82 -3.65 6.75
N TRP A 32 -23.47 -4.89 7.12
CA TRP A 32 -23.01 -5.92 6.18
C TRP A 32 -24.13 -6.85 5.71
N ARG A 33 -24.35 -6.88 4.40
CA ARG A 33 -25.33 -7.74 3.72
C ARG A 33 -24.64 -8.76 2.82
N LEU A 34 -25.23 -9.95 2.70
CA LEU A 34 -24.77 -10.98 1.77
C LEU A 34 -25.48 -10.81 0.43
N ALA A 35 -24.73 -10.86 -0.66
CA ALA A 35 -25.22 -10.85 -2.02
C ALA A 35 -24.56 -11.99 -2.80
N ARG A 36 -25.34 -12.93 -3.33
CA ARG A 36 -24.81 -14.04 -4.15
C ARG A 36 -24.69 -13.63 -5.61
N VAL A 37 -23.55 -13.95 -6.22
CA VAL A 37 -23.33 -13.82 -7.67
C VAL A 37 -24.28 -14.80 -8.38
N GLY A 38 -25.18 -14.28 -9.19
CA GLY A 38 -26.20 -15.04 -9.93
C GLY A 38 -27.62 -14.91 -9.37
N ASP A 39 -27.78 -14.62 -8.07
CA ASP A 39 -29.10 -14.34 -7.46
C ASP A 39 -29.46 -12.85 -7.52
N LEU A 40 -28.44 -11.98 -7.57
CA LEU A 40 -28.59 -10.55 -7.75
C LEU A 40 -27.85 -10.09 -9.01
N THR A 41 -28.54 -9.33 -9.84
CA THR A 41 -27.95 -8.61 -10.96
C THR A 41 -27.04 -7.49 -10.44
N LEU A 42 -26.03 -7.10 -11.23
CA LEU A 42 -25.21 -5.92 -10.94
C LEU A 42 -26.05 -4.66 -10.73
N ALA A 43 -27.21 -4.55 -11.42
CA ALA A 43 -28.14 -3.44 -11.26
C ALA A 43 -28.79 -3.42 -9.87
N GLU A 44 -29.16 -4.59 -9.32
CA GLU A 44 -29.69 -4.69 -7.96
C GLU A 44 -28.61 -4.38 -6.93
N LEU A 45 -27.38 -4.85 -7.14
CA LEU A 45 -26.26 -4.50 -6.27
C LEU A 45 -25.96 -2.99 -6.33
N ALA A 46 -25.97 -2.39 -7.53
CA ALA A 46 -25.84 -0.96 -7.73
C ALA A 46 -26.92 -0.16 -6.99
N SER A 47 -28.17 -0.64 -7.01
CA SER A 47 -29.31 0.02 -6.33
C SER A 47 -29.14 0.11 -4.81
N GLN A 48 -28.32 -0.76 -4.23
CA GLN A 48 -28.01 -0.73 -2.80
C GLN A 48 -27.01 0.39 -2.45
N ALA A 49 -26.26 0.88 -3.45
CA ALA A 49 -25.19 1.85 -3.32
C ALA A 49 -24.18 1.46 -2.22
N PRO A 50 -23.48 0.31 -2.37
CA PRO A 50 -22.49 -0.13 -1.40
C PRO A 50 -21.31 0.84 -1.35
N ASP A 51 -20.84 1.15 -0.14
CA ASP A 51 -19.59 1.89 0.06
C ASP A 51 -18.38 0.95 -0.05
N VAL A 52 -18.56 -0.30 0.42
CA VAL A 52 -17.54 -1.33 0.49
C VAL A 52 -18.10 -2.66 0.00
N ILE A 53 -17.31 -3.36 -0.81
CA ILE A 53 -17.58 -4.73 -1.27
C ILE A 53 -16.43 -5.63 -0.82
N LEU A 54 -16.76 -6.72 -0.15
CA LEU A 54 -15.86 -7.84 0.06
C LEU A 54 -16.23 -8.93 -0.95
N ALA A 55 -15.40 -9.13 -1.97
CA ALA A 55 -15.58 -10.17 -2.96
C ALA A 55 -14.97 -11.48 -2.45
N VAL A 56 -15.82 -12.47 -2.16
CA VAL A 56 -15.43 -13.84 -1.78
C VAL A 56 -15.71 -14.73 -2.98
N THR A 57 -14.77 -14.80 -3.90
CA THR A 57 -14.91 -15.47 -5.20
C THR A 57 -13.56 -15.95 -5.73
N ASP A 58 -13.57 -17.03 -6.50
CA ASP A 58 -12.43 -17.57 -7.23
C ASP A 58 -12.43 -17.19 -8.72
N ASP A 59 -13.46 -16.48 -9.20
CA ASP A 59 -13.52 -15.93 -10.56
C ASP A 59 -13.13 -14.44 -10.56
N PRO A 60 -11.98 -14.07 -11.17
CA PRO A 60 -11.55 -12.67 -11.26
C PRO A 60 -12.57 -11.76 -11.94
N ARG A 61 -13.46 -12.30 -12.80
CA ARG A 61 -14.49 -11.53 -13.49
C ARG A 61 -15.47 -10.87 -12.53
N ASP A 62 -15.84 -11.56 -11.44
CA ASP A 62 -16.75 -11.02 -10.44
C ASP A 62 -16.18 -9.74 -9.79
N VAL A 63 -14.86 -9.71 -9.56
CA VAL A 63 -14.14 -8.56 -8.99
C VAL A 63 -14.13 -7.38 -9.96
N VAL A 64 -13.89 -7.66 -11.25
CA VAL A 64 -13.91 -6.64 -12.32
C VAL A 64 -15.31 -6.05 -12.48
N ASP A 65 -16.34 -6.88 -12.47
CA ASP A 65 -17.73 -6.48 -12.66
C ASP A 65 -18.20 -5.54 -11.55
N VAL A 66 -17.87 -5.83 -10.28
CA VAL A 66 -18.26 -4.97 -9.16
C VAL A 66 -17.45 -3.69 -9.04
N TYR A 67 -16.25 -3.62 -9.63
CA TYR A 67 -15.48 -2.38 -9.68
C TYR A 67 -16.23 -1.26 -10.43
N GLY A 68 -17.05 -1.61 -11.41
CA GLY A 68 -17.92 -0.66 -12.12
C GLY A 68 -18.92 0.07 -11.21
N LEU A 69 -19.21 -0.47 -10.02
CA LEU A 69 -20.09 0.15 -9.03
C LEU A 69 -19.44 1.29 -8.25
N ARG A 70 -18.12 1.51 -8.43
CA ARG A 70 -17.32 2.53 -7.72
C ARG A 70 -17.30 2.36 -6.20
N ALA A 71 -17.70 1.20 -5.70
CA ALA A 71 -17.54 0.82 -4.30
C ALA A 71 -16.07 0.43 -4.03
N LYS A 72 -15.63 0.57 -2.79
CA LYS A 72 -14.30 0.12 -2.40
C LYS A 72 -14.25 -1.39 -2.29
N THR A 73 -13.31 -2.05 -2.97
CA THR A 73 -13.35 -3.52 -3.10
C THR A 73 -12.16 -4.19 -2.41
N ALA A 74 -12.43 -5.08 -1.46
CA ALA A 74 -11.47 -6.08 -0.99
C ALA A 74 -11.76 -7.43 -1.67
N TRP A 75 -10.71 -8.16 -2.03
CA TRP A 75 -10.83 -9.51 -2.59
C TRP A 75 -10.30 -10.54 -1.60
N ASP A 76 -11.17 -11.47 -1.19
CA ASP A 76 -10.80 -12.68 -0.47
C ASP A 76 -10.31 -13.75 -1.45
N LEU A 77 -9.01 -14.02 -1.38
CA LEU A 77 -8.29 -14.92 -2.25
C LEU A 77 -8.20 -16.35 -1.68
N SER A 78 -8.77 -16.61 -0.49
CA SER A 78 -8.71 -17.92 0.18
C SER A 78 -9.43 -19.02 -0.61
N GLY A 79 -10.23 -18.64 -1.60
CA GLY A 79 -10.86 -19.54 -2.55
C GLY A 79 -10.08 -19.85 -3.81
N LEU A 80 -9.04 -19.09 -4.10
CA LEU A 80 -8.24 -19.27 -5.30
C LEU A 80 -7.13 -20.29 -5.04
N SER A 81 -7.11 -21.39 -5.80
CA SER A 81 -6.06 -22.41 -5.70
C SER A 81 -4.92 -22.17 -6.68
N ALA A 82 -3.74 -22.73 -6.41
CA ALA A 82 -2.59 -22.69 -7.30
C ALA A 82 -2.92 -23.25 -8.71
N ASP A 83 -3.65 -24.37 -8.77
CA ASP A 83 -4.10 -24.95 -10.05
C ASP A 83 -5.03 -24.01 -10.82
N ARG A 84 -5.91 -23.30 -10.09
CA ARG A 84 -6.82 -22.33 -10.71
C ARG A 84 -6.05 -21.14 -11.27
N VAL A 85 -5.06 -20.62 -10.55
CA VAL A 85 -4.17 -19.57 -11.06
C VAL A 85 -3.42 -20.04 -12.29
N ALA A 86 -2.82 -21.24 -12.26
CA ALA A 86 -2.13 -21.80 -13.42
C ALA A 86 -3.05 -21.89 -14.67
N VAL A 87 -4.31 -22.29 -14.49
CA VAL A 87 -5.31 -22.29 -15.57
C VAL A 87 -5.58 -20.87 -16.08
N LEU A 88 -5.78 -19.89 -15.19
CA LEU A 88 -6.02 -18.49 -15.58
C LEU A 88 -4.82 -17.87 -16.29
N LEU A 89 -3.60 -18.23 -15.90
CA LEU A 89 -2.37 -17.78 -16.56
C LEU A 89 -2.09 -18.52 -17.88
N GLY A 90 -2.79 -19.64 -18.13
CA GLY A 90 -2.62 -20.45 -19.33
C GLY A 90 -3.12 -19.80 -20.63
N THR A 91 -3.95 -18.77 -20.55
CA THR A 91 -4.42 -18.00 -21.72
C THR A 91 -4.19 -16.51 -21.54
N ALA A 92 -3.85 -15.79 -22.62
CA ALA A 92 -3.66 -14.34 -22.57
C ALA A 92 -4.93 -13.58 -22.16
N SER A 93 -6.10 -14.10 -22.54
CA SER A 93 -7.39 -13.49 -22.19
C SER A 93 -7.68 -13.62 -20.70
N ASP A 94 -7.50 -14.81 -20.11
CA ASP A 94 -7.76 -15.02 -18.69
C ASP A 94 -6.71 -14.32 -17.82
N ALA A 95 -5.44 -14.32 -18.25
CA ALA A 95 -4.38 -13.59 -17.59
C ALA A 95 -4.66 -12.08 -17.56
N ALA A 96 -5.21 -11.51 -18.65
CA ALA A 96 -5.62 -10.12 -18.69
C ALA A 96 -6.76 -9.81 -17.72
N VAL A 97 -7.75 -10.70 -17.59
CA VAL A 97 -8.85 -10.56 -16.61
C VAL A 97 -8.30 -10.65 -15.18
N LEU A 98 -7.41 -11.60 -14.89
CA LEU A 98 -6.78 -11.72 -13.58
C LEU A 98 -5.98 -10.45 -13.22
N LYS A 99 -5.17 -9.94 -14.16
CA LYS A 99 -4.45 -8.68 -14.00
C LYS A 99 -5.40 -7.52 -13.73
N GLN A 100 -6.52 -7.45 -14.46
CA GLN A 100 -7.53 -6.41 -14.27
C GLN A 100 -8.21 -6.53 -12.90
N ALA A 101 -8.52 -7.74 -12.43
CA ALA A 101 -9.10 -7.96 -11.11
C ALA A 101 -8.16 -7.49 -9.99
N ILE A 102 -6.85 -7.74 -10.11
CA ILE A 102 -5.82 -7.21 -9.20
C ILE A 102 -5.81 -5.67 -9.26
N ALA A 103 -5.89 -5.06 -10.44
CA ALA A 103 -5.98 -3.61 -10.57
C ALA A 103 -7.30 -3.03 -10.01
N CYS A 104 -8.39 -3.79 -10.00
CA CYS A 104 -9.69 -3.41 -9.44
C CYS A 104 -9.76 -3.59 -7.91
N ALA A 105 -9.13 -4.63 -7.37
CA ALA A 105 -9.07 -4.90 -5.94
C ALA A 105 -8.15 -3.89 -5.23
N GLN A 106 -8.68 -3.26 -4.20
CA GLN A 106 -7.96 -2.23 -3.44
C GLN A 106 -7.42 -2.76 -2.11
N ALA A 107 -7.81 -3.97 -1.71
CA ALA A 107 -7.22 -4.70 -0.60
C ALA A 107 -7.36 -6.21 -0.83
N TYR A 108 -6.49 -6.99 -0.22
CA TYR A 108 -6.44 -8.45 -0.37
C TYR A 108 -6.57 -9.11 0.99
N VAL A 109 -7.46 -10.10 1.08
CA VAL A 109 -7.72 -10.88 2.29
C VAL A 109 -7.27 -12.30 2.01
N GLU A 110 -6.44 -12.85 2.90
CA GLU A 110 -6.02 -14.26 2.97
C GLU A 110 -5.77 -14.96 1.63
N VAL A 111 -4.52 -15.30 1.35
CA VAL A 111 -4.15 -16.09 0.16
C VAL A 111 -3.10 -17.12 0.55
N ASP A 112 -3.17 -18.28 -0.09
CA ASP A 112 -2.09 -19.26 -0.02
C ASP A 112 -0.79 -18.64 -0.57
N ARG A 113 0.35 -18.87 0.08
CA ARG A 113 1.60 -18.21 -0.34
C ARG A 113 1.99 -18.60 -1.75
N ALA A 114 1.78 -19.85 -2.17
CA ALA A 114 2.11 -20.28 -3.54
C ALA A 114 1.20 -19.60 -4.59
N VAL A 115 -0.05 -19.29 -4.22
CA VAL A 115 -0.96 -18.51 -5.06
C VAL A 115 -0.48 -17.06 -5.18
N ALA A 116 -0.07 -16.45 -4.07
CA ALA A 116 0.52 -15.11 -4.09
C ALA A 116 1.78 -15.10 -4.97
N ASP A 117 2.73 -16.00 -4.73
CA ASP A 117 3.99 -16.11 -5.50
C ASP A 117 3.73 -16.18 -7.01
N GLN A 118 2.80 -17.04 -7.46
CA GLN A 118 2.47 -17.14 -8.89
C GLN A 118 1.91 -15.85 -9.49
N ILE A 119 1.07 -15.13 -8.73
CA ILE A 119 0.50 -13.86 -9.16
C ILE A 119 1.58 -12.76 -9.17
N GLU A 120 2.40 -12.71 -8.11
CA GLU A 120 3.51 -11.78 -7.95
C GLU A 120 4.52 -11.94 -9.09
N ASP A 121 4.92 -13.17 -9.41
CA ASP A 121 5.83 -13.49 -10.52
C ASP A 121 5.24 -13.18 -11.90
N ALA A 122 3.96 -13.49 -12.11
CA ALA A 122 3.32 -13.30 -13.41
C ALA A 122 3.13 -11.82 -13.78
N PHE A 123 2.89 -10.96 -12.79
CA PHE A 123 2.53 -9.56 -13.02
C PHE A 123 3.51 -8.57 -12.43
N PHE A 124 4.58 -9.03 -11.77
CA PHE A 124 5.53 -8.21 -11.03
C PHE A 124 4.83 -7.30 -10.01
N VAL A 125 3.84 -7.83 -9.29
CA VAL A 125 3.14 -7.10 -8.20
C VAL A 125 3.53 -7.69 -6.86
N GLY A 126 3.39 -6.93 -5.78
CA GLY A 126 3.59 -7.41 -4.41
C GLY A 126 2.26 -7.36 -3.70
N LEU A 127 1.75 -8.51 -3.28
CA LEU A 127 0.47 -8.60 -2.59
C LEU A 127 0.74 -8.86 -1.11
N SER A 128 0.52 -7.84 -0.28
CA SER A 128 0.60 -8.05 1.17
C SER A 128 -0.66 -8.75 1.62
N VAL A 129 -0.53 -10.04 1.94
CA VAL A 129 -1.60 -10.87 2.48
C VAL A 129 -1.93 -10.44 3.89
N GLN A 130 -3.22 -10.19 4.16
CA GLN A 130 -3.64 -9.71 5.47
C GLN A 130 -4.88 -10.45 5.94
N ALA A 131 -5.07 -10.46 7.26
CA ALA A 131 -6.36 -10.77 7.85
C ALA A 131 -7.43 -9.76 7.38
N LEU A 132 -8.70 -10.13 7.48
CA LEU A 132 -9.82 -9.31 7.01
C LEU A 132 -9.81 -7.90 7.62
N GLY A 133 -9.52 -7.79 8.93
CA GLY A 133 -9.55 -6.51 9.62
C GLY A 133 -8.59 -5.45 9.07
N PRO A 134 -7.28 -5.74 8.99
CA PRO A 134 -6.31 -4.89 8.29
C PRO A 134 -6.74 -4.51 6.86
N ALA A 135 -7.24 -5.45 6.05
CA ALA A 135 -7.69 -5.17 4.69
C ALA A 135 -8.85 -4.17 4.65
N LEU A 136 -9.84 -4.31 5.53
CA LEU A 136 -10.94 -3.35 5.65
C LEU A 136 -10.47 -1.96 6.09
N ARG A 137 -9.44 -1.88 6.96
CA ARG A 137 -8.81 -0.60 7.32
C ARG A 137 -8.04 0.02 6.14
N ALA A 138 -7.35 -0.79 5.33
CA ALA A 138 -6.69 -0.33 4.12
C ALA A 138 -7.70 0.30 3.14
N LEU A 139 -8.90 -0.29 2.98
CA LEU A 139 -9.98 0.31 2.19
C LEU A 139 -10.44 1.66 2.77
N ALA A 140 -10.59 1.76 4.09
CA ALA A 140 -11.02 3.01 4.71
C ALA A 140 -10.02 4.14 4.49
N ASN A 141 -8.71 3.84 4.56
CA ASN A 141 -7.61 4.81 4.54
C ASN A 141 -6.66 4.58 3.35
N GLN A 142 -7.21 4.49 2.13
CA GLN A 142 -6.44 4.29 0.90
C GLN A 142 -5.41 5.40 0.69
N THR A 143 -4.18 5.11 1.10
CA THR A 143 -3.02 5.98 0.97
C THR A 143 -2.04 5.29 0.06
N VAL A 144 -1.58 6.00 -0.96
CA VAL A 144 -0.53 5.50 -1.85
C VAL A 144 0.71 6.37 -1.72
N VAL A 145 1.85 5.72 -1.70
CA VAL A 145 3.16 6.36 -1.71
C VAL A 145 3.85 6.02 -3.03
N ILE A 146 4.34 7.04 -3.71
CA ILE A 146 5.11 6.90 -4.95
C ILE A 146 6.58 7.07 -4.59
N LEU A 147 7.41 6.14 -5.04
CA LEU A 147 8.84 6.12 -4.75
C LEU A 147 9.65 5.80 -6.01
N GLY A 148 10.79 6.44 -6.23
CA GLY A 148 11.66 6.15 -7.39
C GLY A 148 12.33 4.77 -7.30
N ALA A 149 12.54 4.13 -8.45
CA ALA A 149 13.06 2.76 -8.61
C ALA A 149 14.52 2.50 -8.18
N GLY A 150 15.28 3.52 -7.77
CA GLY A 150 16.65 3.34 -7.28
C GLY A 150 16.68 2.47 -6.02
N LEU A 151 17.59 1.49 -5.94
CA LEU A 151 17.72 0.61 -4.76
C LEU A 151 17.90 1.39 -3.46
N GLY A 152 18.73 2.44 -3.46
CA GLY A 152 18.88 3.34 -2.33
C GLY A 152 17.54 4.01 -1.93
N ASN A 153 16.80 4.52 -2.91
CA ASN A 153 15.48 5.11 -2.68
C ASN A 153 14.53 4.10 -2.01
N MET A 154 14.52 2.86 -2.46
CA MET A 154 13.64 1.80 -1.93
C MET A 154 14.03 1.42 -0.51
N VAL A 155 15.30 1.14 -0.26
CA VAL A 155 15.82 0.79 1.07
C VAL A 155 15.53 1.92 2.07
N TYR A 156 15.86 3.17 1.72
CA TYR A 156 15.64 4.32 2.60
C TYR A 156 14.18 4.77 2.66
N GLY A 157 13.36 4.39 1.68
CA GLY A 157 11.93 4.63 1.66
C GLY A 157 11.14 3.69 2.57
N ALA A 158 11.67 2.50 2.87
CA ALA A 158 10.99 1.51 3.70
C ALA A 158 10.58 2.05 5.08
N SER A 159 11.49 2.76 5.77
CA SER A 159 11.20 3.36 7.07
C SER A 159 10.11 4.44 6.99
N MET A 160 10.09 5.22 5.89
CA MET A 160 9.04 6.21 5.64
C MET A 160 7.68 5.53 5.44
N LEU A 161 7.62 4.49 4.61
CA LEU A 161 6.40 3.73 4.33
C LEU A 161 5.80 3.15 5.61
N ARG A 162 6.66 2.50 6.42
CA ARG A 162 6.26 1.96 7.72
C ARG A 162 5.72 3.06 8.64
N TRP A 163 6.44 4.17 8.74
CA TRP A 163 6.01 5.27 9.60
C TRP A 163 4.65 5.86 9.17
N ILE A 164 4.44 6.08 7.86
CA ILE A 164 3.16 6.57 7.34
C ILE A 164 2.05 5.58 7.70
N SER A 165 2.27 4.28 7.48
CA SER A 165 1.32 3.20 7.79
C SER A 165 0.92 3.17 9.27
N GLU A 166 1.92 3.22 10.17
CA GLU A 166 1.70 3.29 11.62
C GLU A 166 0.92 4.56 12.01
N ARG A 167 1.23 5.69 11.38
CA ARG A 167 0.62 6.98 11.67
C ARG A 167 -0.85 7.06 11.25
N ILE A 168 -1.20 6.46 10.11
CA ILE A 168 -2.60 6.38 9.64
C ILE A 168 -3.35 5.17 10.22
N GLY A 169 -2.65 4.25 10.89
CA GLY A 169 -3.23 3.03 11.46
C GLY A 169 -3.72 2.05 10.40
N ALA A 170 -3.18 2.11 9.18
CA ALA A 170 -3.60 1.30 8.05
C ALA A 170 -2.43 1.06 7.07
N PRO A 171 -2.36 -0.12 6.43
CA PRO A 171 -1.37 -0.39 5.39
C PRO A 171 -1.51 0.56 4.18
N VAL A 172 -0.39 0.86 3.52
CA VAL A 172 -0.33 1.77 2.36
C VAL A 172 -0.04 1.03 1.06
N ASP A 173 -0.53 1.55 -0.06
CA ASP A 173 -0.08 1.11 -1.37
C ASP A 173 1.28 1.75 -1.68
N LEU A 174 2.15 1.02 -2.37
CA LEU A 174 3.42 1.51 -2.90
C LEU A 174 3.42 1.43 -4.42
N ILE A 175 3.80 2.51 -5.08
CA ILE A 175 4.10 2.54 -6.51
C ILE A 175 5.59 2.81 -6.69
N ILE A 176 6.28 1.89 -7.36
CA ILE A 176 7.68 2.04 -7.75
C ILE A 176 7.72 2.70 -9.12
N HIS A 177 8.10 3.97 -9.13
CA HIS A 177 8.22 4.78 -10.33
C HIS A 177 9.53 4.47 -11.09
N ASP A 178 9.50 4.50 -12.42
CA ASP A 178 10.56 4.09 -13.36
C ASP A 178 10.84 2.57 -13.41
N ARG A 179 9.81 1.76 -13.14
CA ARG A 179 9.72 0.30 -13.33
C ARG A 179 11.04 -0.43 -13.14
N PHE A 180 11.25 -0.90 -11.91
CA PHE A 180 12.27 -1.89 -11.59
C PHE A 180 11.56 -3.15 -11.14
N ASP A 181 11.47 -4.15 -12.02
CA ASP A 181 10.65 -5.35 -11.82
C ASP A 181 11.02 -6.10 -10.53
N PHE A 182 12.30 -6.07 -10.12
CA PHE A 182 12.78 -6.66 -8.87
C PHE A 182 12.56 -5.77 -7.63
N GLY A 183 12.11 -4.53 -7.79
CA GLY A 183 11.87 -3.62 -6.67
C GLY A 183 10.71 -4.07 -5.81
N VAL A 184 9.76 -4.78 -6.43
CA VAL A 184 8.54 -5.26 -5.80
C VAL A 184 8.84 -6.33 -4.75
N SER A 185 9.76 -7.26 -5.04
CA SER A 185 10.12 -8.35 -4.13
C SER A 185 10.82 -7.85 -2.86
N LEU A 186 11.46 -6.66 -2.89
CA LEU A 186 12.02 -6.03 -1.69
C LEU A 186 10.97 -5.73 -0.61
N PHE A 187 9.73 -5.53 -1.05
CA PHE A 187 8.62 -5.09 -0.22
C PHE A 187 7.56 -6.18 -0.03
N ALA A 188 7.77 -7.36 -0.60
CA ALA A 188 6.84 -8.47 -0.48
C ALA A 188 6.59 -8.82 1.00
N ASN A 189 5.32 -9.04 1.34
CA ASN A 189 4.87 -9.37 2.70
C ASN A 189 5.15 -8.31 3.79
N ALA A 190 5.55 -7.10 3.43
CA ALA A 190 5.69 -6.04 4.41
C ALA A 190 4.31 -5.72 5.05
N PRO A 191 4.13 -5.88 6.38
CA PRO A 191 2.82 -5.77 7.02
C PRO A 191 2.27 -4.35 7.03
N TRP A 192 3.11 -3.35 6.77
CA TRP A 192 2.74 -1.96 6.62
C TRP A 192 2.34 -1.58 5.19
N LEU A 193 2.48 -2.49 4.24
CA LEU A 193 2.03 -2.32 2.86
C LEU A 193 0.76 -3.13 2.60
N ASN A 194 -0.09 -2.60 1.71
CA ASN A 194 -1.25 -3.29 1.19
C ASN A 194 -0.95 -3.97 -0.15
N ALA A 195 -0.33 -3.22 -1.06
CA ALA A 195 0.12 -3.72 -2.34
C ALA A 195 1.33 -2.91 -2.82
N VAL A 196 2.12 -3.53 -3.69
CA VAL A 196 3.28 -2.93 -4.34
C VAL A 196 3.13 -3.07 -5.84
N TYR A 197 3.21 -1.95 -6.55
CA TYR A 197 3.02 -1.89 -7.99
C TYR A 197 4.32 -1.48 -8.69
N PRO A 198 4.72 -2.15 -9.78
CA PRO A 198 5.94 -1.86 -10.53
C PRO A 198 5.77 -0.64 -11.46
N GLY A 199 4.66 0.09 -11.31
CA GLY A 199 4.26 1.19 -12.17
C GLY A 199 2.83 1.65 -11.92
N TYR A 200 2.40 2.62 -12.71
CA TYR A 200 1.09 3.25 -12.54
C TYR A 200 -0.08 2.43 -13.06
N GLU A 201 0.16 1.43 -13.92
CA GLU A 201 -0.88 0.68 -14.64
C GLU A 201 -1.87 -0.04 -13.72
N PHE A 202 -1.46 -0.42 -12.51
CA PHE A 202 -2.33 -1.06 -11.51
C PHE A 202 -3.16 -0.06 -10.69
N ALA A 203 -2.80 1.22 -10.76
CA ALA A 203 -3.47 2.30 -10.04
C ALA A 203 -4.30 3.22 -10.95
N VAL A 204 -4.28 3.00 -12.27
CA VAL A 204 -5.02 3.84 -13.24
C VAL A 204 -6.51 3.88 -12.89
N GLY A 205 -7.05 5.09 -12.80
CA GLY A 205 -8.47 5.31 -12.53
C GLY A 205 -8.90 5.06 -11.08
N ARG A 206 -7.97 4.69 -10.18
CA ARG A 206 -8.25 4.63 -8.75
C ARG A 206 -8.44 6.02 -8.16
N HIS A 207 -9.15 6.07 -7.04
CA HIS A 207 -9.27 7.25 -6.21
C HIS A 207 -8.73 6.94 -4.81
N TYR A 208 -7.73 7.71 -4.37
CA TYR A 208 -7.07 7.56 -3.08
C TYR A 208 -7.56 8.63 -2.10
N ALA A 209 -7.59 8.31 -0.80
CA ALA A 209 -7.76 9.35 0.20
C ALA A 209 -6.53 10.27 0.25
N GLN A 210 -5.34 9.69 0.05
CA GLN A 210 -4.07 10.41 0.14
C GLN A 210 -3.05 9.86 -0.86
N VAL A 211 -2.31 10.78 -1.49
CA VAL A 211 -1.16 10.46 -2.33
C VAL A 211 0.05 11.18 -1.78
N VAL A 212 1.11 10.43 -1.51
CA VAL A 212 2.42 10.96 -1.12
C VAL A 212 3.39 10.70 -2.26
N ASN A 213 3.79 11.77 -2.96
CA ASN A 213 4.85 11.70 -3.95
C ASN A 213 6.19 12.01 -3.27
N SER A 214 7.04 10.98 -3.12
CA SER A 214 8.32 11.14 -2.43
C SER A 214 9.24 12.11 -3.19
N ILE A 215 10.25 12.64 -2.49
CA ILE A 215 11.30 13.44 -3.13
C ILE A 215 11.99 12.65 -4.26
N THR A 216 12.15 11.34 -4.05
CA THR A 216 12.85 10.42 -4.95
C THR A 216 12.03 9.97 -6.15
N ALA A 217 10.71 10.21 -6.16
CA ALA A 217 9.83 9.87 -7.28
C ALA A 217 9.74 10.97 -8.35
N GLY A 218 10.29 12.16 -8.08
CA GLY A 218 10.34 13.25 -9.06
C GLY A 218 9.02 14.00 -9.25
N ALA A 219 8.95 14.88 -10.24
CA ALA A 219 7.87 15.86 -10.43
C ALA A 219 6.73 15.36 -11.32
N LEU A 220 6.19 14.18 -11.01
CA LEU A 220 5.17 13.55 -11.86
C LEU A 220 3.75 13.83 -11.40
N ARG A 221 2.85 13.86 -12.40
CA ARG A 221 1.40 13.87 -12.18
C ARG A 221 0.88 12.44 -12.34
N PRO A 222 0.44 11.77 -11.26
CA PRO A 222 -0.05 10.41 -11.36
C PRO A 222 -1.38 10.33 -12.14
N PRO A 223 -1.66 9.21 -12.84
CA PRO A 223 -2.89 9.01 -13.62
C PRO A 223 -4.10 8.55 -12.76
N PHE A 224 -4.13 8.95 -11.50
CA PHE A 224 -5.18 8.66 -10.54
C PHE A 224 -5.54 9.92 -9.75
N SER A 225 -6.67 9.87 -9.08
CA SER A 225 -7.19 11.00 -8.30
C SER A 225 -7.01 10.78 -6.81
N ALA A 226 -7.01 11.88 -6.04
CA ALA A 226 -7.01 11.79 -4.59
C ALA A 226 -7.65 13.00 -3.92
N ASP A 227 -8.19 12.82 -2.71
CA ASP A 227 -8.69 13.91 -1.88
C ASP A 227 -7.57 14.86 -1.44
N ARG A 228 -6.40 14.28 -1.12
CA ARG A 228 -5.19 15.01 -0.71
C ARG A 228 -3.97 14.50 -1.45
N SER A 229 -3.13 15.42 -1.92
CA SER A 229 -1.88 15.10 -2.59
C SER A 229 -0.73 15.92 -1.99
N PHE A 230 0.33 15.21 -1.58
CA PHE A 230 1.53 15.76 -0.99
C PHE A 230 2.68 15.51 -1.96
N SER A 231 3.39 16.56 -2.38
CA SER A 231 4.53 16.47 -3.29
C SER A 231 5.78 16.97 -2.59
N LEU A 232 6.54 16.05 -1.99
CA LEU A 232 7.64 16.41 -1.09
C LEU A 232 8.80 17.12 -1.81
N ASN A 233 8.93 16.90 -3.13
CA ASN A 233 9.96 17.54 -3.96
C ASN A 233 9.69 19.01 -4.30
N ARG A 234 8.47 19.51 -4.07
CA ARG A 234 8.16 20.94 -4.27
C ARG A 234 8.64 21.78 -3.11
N ASP A 235 8.63 21.19 -1.93
CA ASP A 235 8.98 21.87 -0.69
C ASP A 235 10.49 21.79 -0.40
N TYR A 236 11.18 20.80 -1.00
CA TYR A 236 12.61 20.57 -0.79
C TYR A 236 13.34 20.12 -2.07
N SER A 237 14.43 20.82 -2.38
CA SER A 237 15.31 20.48 -3.51
C SER A 237 16.42 19.54 -3.05
N TYR A 238 16.48 18.32 -3.60
CA TYR A 238 17.55 17.37 -3.23
C TYR A 238 18.94 17.95 -3.48
N ASN A 239 19.15 18.60 -4.62
CA ASN A 239 20.45 19.12 -5.01
C ASN A 239 20.90 20.35 -4.20
N GLU A 240 19.96 21.13 -3.67
CA GLU A 240 20.27 22.37 -2.94
C GLU A 240 20.26 22.15 -1.43
N GLU A 241 19.32 21.37 -0.91
CA GLU A 241 19.06 21.20 0.52
C GLU A 241 19.27 19.75 0.98
N GLY A 242 18.85 18.77 0.17
CA GLY A 242 18.90 17.35 0.51
C GLY A 242 20.30 16.74 0.51
N ARG A 243 21.24 17.23 -0.31
CA ARG A 243 22.58 16.63 -0.48
C ARG A 243 23.46 16.61 0.78
N PHE A 244 23.10 17.40 1.79
CA PHE A 244 23.81 17.47 3.07
C PHE A 244 23.10 16.68 4.18
N ILE A 245 21.98 16.05 3.85
CA ILE A 245 21.12 15.30 4.76
C ILE A 245 21.27 13.82 4.38
N HIS A 246 21.35 12.94 5.38
CA HIS A 246 21.34 11.50 5.14
C HIS A 246 20.09 11.11 4.34
N GLU A 247 20.22 10.27 3.30
CA GLU A 247 19.11 9.96 2.37
C GLU A 247 17.84 9.48 3.07
N THR A 248 17.98 8.68 4.13
CA THR A 248 16.85 8.28 5.00
C THR A 248 16.04 9.47 5.53
N ARG A 249 16.71 10.55 5.95
CA ARG A 249 16.05 11.74 6.50
C ARG A 249 15.42 12.60 5.42
N VAL A 250 15.99 12.60 4.21
CA VAL A 250 15.42 13.31 3.06
C VAL A 250 14.00 12.83 2.78
N ASN A 251 13.75 11.52 2.83
CA ASN A 251 12.42 10.95 2.59
C ASN A 251 11.35 11.42 3.60
N PHE A 252 11.73 11.95 4.76
CA PHE A 252 10.78 12.43 5.77
C PHE A 252 10.53 13.94 5.71
N LEU A 253 11.25 14.68 4.87
CA LEU A 253 11.04 16.12 4.70
C LEU A 253 9.63 16.37 4.11
N GLY A 254 8.91 17.35 4.65
CA GLY A 254 7.54 17.70 4.24
C GLY A 254 6.44 16.76 4.74
N LEU A 255 6.77 15.60 5.32
CA LEU A 255 5.76 14.70 5.88
C LEU A 255 5.06 15.28 7.12
N THR A 256 5.70 16.23 7.82
CA THR A 256 5.10 16.86 8.99
C THR A 256 3.87 17.69 8.66
N ASP A 257 3.85 18.32 7.50
CA ASP A 257 2.69 19.07 7.04
C ASP A 257 1.52 18.14 6.68
N ALA A 258 1.84 16.92 6.24
CA ALA A 258 0.87 15.92 5.85
C ALA A 258 0.29 15.13 7.05
N PHE A 259 1.13 14.77 8.01
CA PHE A 259 0.80 13.77 9.06
C PHE A 259 1.11 14.23 10.50
N GLY A 260 1.57 15.47 10.68
CA GLY A 260 2.00 16.02 11.97
C GLY A 260 3.43 15.62 12.35
N ALA A 261 3.84 15.91 13.59
CA ALA A 261 5.22 15.67 14.05
C ALA A 261 5.72 14.25 13.71
N GLY A 262 6.89 14.18 13.09
CA GLY A 262 7.53 12.95 12.63
C GLY A 262 8.78 12.60 13.45
N PRO A 263 9.21 11.33 13.45
CA PRO A 263 10.25 10.81 14.34
C PRO A 263 11.62 11.44 14.11
N ILE A 264 11.87 11.89 12.88
CA ILE A 264 13.13 12.54 12.49
C ILE A 264 13.14 14.03 12.85
N LEU A 265 11.96 14.65 12.88
CA LEU A 265 11.80 16.07 13.10
C LEU A 265 11.65 16.44 14.57
N ASP A 266 11.34 15.52 15.48
CA ASP A 266 11.43 15.80 16.92
C ASP A 266 12.90 16.02 17.37
N VAL A 267 13.86 15.27 16.81
CA VAL A 267 15.29 15.44 17.12
C VAL A 267 15.92 16.56 16.30
N ALA A 268 15.49 16.73 15.04
CA ALA A 268 16.03 17.76 14.17
C ALA A 268 15.39 19.13 14.41
N ASN A 269 14.11 19.28 14.74
CA ASN A 269 13.52 20.60 15.04
C ASN A 269 13.97 21.13 16.40
N GLU A 270 14.26 20.28 17.39
CA GLU A 270 14.95 20.74 18.59
C GLU A 270 16.36 21.26 18.28
N ARG A 271 17.07 20.67 17.30
CA ARG A 271 18.45 21.02 16.95
C ARG A 271 18.59 22.12 15.89
N VAL A 272 17.69 22.19 14.92
CA VAL A 272 17.62 23.21 13.87
C VAL A 272 16.89 24.43 14.41
N GLY A 273 15.85 24.26 15.23
CA GLY A 273 15.28 25.33 16.05
C GLY A 273 16.30 25.93 17.01
N ARG A 274 17.11 25.10 17.70
CA ARG A 274 18.27 25.60 18.47
C ARG A 274 19.36 26.21 17.60
N ARG A 275 19.74 25.65 16.44
CA ARG A 275 20.79 26.26 15.58
C ARG A 275 20.34 27.55 14.89
N LEU A 276 19.06 27.71 14.57
CA LEU A 276 18.50 28.95 14.02
C LEU A 276 18.23 29.98 15.14
N GLY A 277 17.95 29.53 16.36
CA GLY A 277 17.90 30.36 17.58
C GLY A 277 19.28 30.81 18.08
N ASP A 278 20.24 29.89 18.20
CA ASP A 278 21.62 30.08 18.68
C ASP A 278 22.52 30.78 17.66
N ARG A 279 22.10 30.92 16.40
CA ARG A 279 22.74 31.90 15.51
C ARG A 279 22.49 33.35 15.95
N ARG A 280 21.62 33.59 16.94
CA ARG A 280 21.50 34.87 17.67
C ARG A 280 22.25 34.90 19.01
N SER A 281 22.82 33.79 19.48
CA SER A 281 23.55 33.72 20.76
C SER A 281 24.72 32.75 20.64
N GLY A 282 25.93 33.31 20.54
CA GLY A 282 27.14 32.61 20.12
C GLY A 282 27.54 31.35 20.88
N ALA A 283 28.35 30.57 20.16
CA ALA A 283 29.46 29.69 20.56
C ALA A 283 29.26 28.61 21.66
N GLU A 284 29.79 27.44 21.30
CA GLU A 284 30.21 26.28 22.13
C GLU A 284 29.19 25.16 22.42
N GLY A 285 29.64 23.92 22.14
CA GLY A 285 29.01 22.68 22.61
C GLY A 285 28.92 21.57 21.56
N VAL A 286 30.02 20.83 21.35
CA VAL A 286 30.02 19.55 20.59
C VAL A 286 30.16 18.40 21.59
N GLY A 287 29.14 17.53 21.64
CA GLY A 287 29.22 16.26 22.35
C GLY A 287 27.84 15.59 22.45
N GLN A 288 27.75 14.35 22.00
CA GLN A 288 26.61 13.40 22.01
C GLN A 288 25.77 13.32 20.71
N THR A 289 26.24 12.48 19.78
CA THR A 289 25.58 12.21 18.49
C THR A 289 25.50 10.72 18.11
N GLN A 290 25.77 9.75 19.01
CA GLN A 290 25.98 8.35 18.56
C GLN A 290 24.82 7.36 18.77
N GLU A 291 23.92 7.53 19.74
CA GLU A 291 22.99 6.45 20.10
C GLU A 291 21.74 6.29 19.21
N VAL A 292 21.22 7.37 18.62
CA VAL A 292 20.00 7.31 17.79
C VAL A 292 20.31 6.94 16.35
N ASP A 293 21.47 7.37 15.82
CA ASP A 293 21.94 6.95 14.50
C ASP A 293 22.22 5.43 14.47
N ALA A 294 22.64 4.83 15.58
CA ALA A 294 22.89 3.38 15.65
C ALA A 294 21.63 2.53 15.41
N ARG A 295 20.47 2.87 15.99
CA ARG A 295 19.25 2.04 15.86
C ARG A 295 18.65 2.05 14.45
N LEU A 296 18.59 3.21 13.79
CA LEU A 296 18.07 3.33 12.42
C LEU A 296 19.03 2.71 11.39
N VAL A 297 20.34 2.87 11.61
CA VAL A 297 21.37 2.23 10.77
C VAL A 297 21.37 0.72 10.98
N ASP A 298 21.22 0.23 12.20
CA ASP A 298 21.14 -1.22 12.49
C ASP A 298 19.91 -1.86 11.84
N GLU A 299 18.73 -1.24 11.91
CA GLU A 299 17.52 -1.78 11.28
C GLU A 299 17.59 -1.74 9.74
N THR A 300 18.18 -0.69 9.17
CA THR A 300 18.41 -0.58 7.72
C THR A 300 19.47 -1.59 7.26
N ALA A 301 20.53 -1.81 8.04
CA ALA A 301 21.57 -2.79 7.75
C ALA A 301 21.01 -4.24 7.82
N LEU A 302 20.16 -4.54 8.81
CA LEU A 302 19.45 -5.82 8.90
C LEU A 302 18.56 -6.07 7.67
N PHE A 303 17.86 -5.03 7.21
CA PHE A 303 17.03 -5.12 6.00
C PHE A 303 17.87 -5.37 4.73
N VAL A 304 18.99 -4.66 4.55
CA VAL A 304 19.90 -4.84 3.40
C VAL A 304 20.54 -6.23 3.41
N VAL A 305 20.94 -6.75 4.57
CA VAL A 305 21.53 -8.10 4.69
C VAL A 305 20.50 -9.18 4.33
N ALA A 306 19.24 -9.04 4.75
CA ALA A 306 18.17 -9.98 4.41
C ALA A 306 17.88 -10.00 2.90
N VAL A 307 17.82 -8.82 2.26
CA VAL A 307 17.61 -8.70 0.80
C VAL A 307 18.75 -9.35 0.01
N VAL A 308 20.01 -9.15 0.41
CA VAL A 308 21.16 -9.73 -0.29
C VAL A 308 21.24 -11.25 -0.10
N ALA A 309 20.78 -11.79 1.03
CA ALA A 309 20.73 -13.22 1.28
C ALA A 309 19.71 -13.92 0.36
N VAL A 310 18.52 -13.33 0.19
CA VAL A 310 17.45 -13.88 -0.68
C VAL A 310 17.85 -13.90 -2.16
N GLN A 311 18.76 -13.02 -2.61
CA GLN A 311 19.23 -13.01 -4.01
C GLN A 311 20.36 -14.01 -4.33
N ARG A 312 20.86 -14.75 -3.34
CA ARG A 312 21.98 -15.70 -3.51
C ARG A 312 21.58 -17.17 -3.46
N GLU A 313 20.30 -17.45 -3.24
CA GLU A 313 19.69 -18.79 -3.31
C GLU A 313 18.91 -18.94 -4.62
#